data_AF-A0A7W9CJZ5-F1
#
_entry.id   AF-A0A7W9CJZ5-F1
#
_cell.length_a   1.000
_cell.length_b   1.000
_cell.length_c   1.000
_cell.angle_alpha   90.00
_cell.angle_beta   90.00
_cell.angle_gamma   90.00
#
_symmetry.space_group_name_H-M   'P 1'
#
loop_
_entity.id
_entity.type
_entity.pdbx_description
1 polymer ?
#
loop_
_entity_poly.entity_id
_entity_poly.type
_entity_poly.pdbx_seq_one_letter_code
_entity_poly.pdbx_strand_id
1 'polypeptide(L)'
;MADLNGDVVARGAFADSLARTGAGGVRMLHQHEGRAVVGVWEAIVEDARGLFVRGRIADWSAEARFAAALSRAGALDGLSIGFRAAKARRDGRLRVLSAVELWEVSLVTFPMLPEARFGVVG
;
A
#
# COMPACT_ATOMS: atom_id res chain seq x y z
N MET A 1 -4.55 14.17 2.49
CA MET A 1 -4.59 13.93 3.95
C MET A 1 -3.18 13.64 4.41
N ALA A 2 -2.81 13.99 5.64
CA ALA A 2 -1.53 13.59 6.21
C ALA A 2 -1.68 12.24 6.92
N ASP A 3 -0.67 11.37 6.82
CA ASP A 3 -0.59 10.17 7.64
C ASP A 3 -0.10 10.48 9.07
N LEU A 4 0.01 9.46 9.92
CA LEU A 4 0.47 9.59 11.30
C LEU A 4 1.93 10.06 11.45
N ASN A 5 2.73 10.01 10.38
CA ASN A 5 4.09 10.55 10.32
C ASN A 5 4.15 11.99 9.79
N GLY A 6 2.99 12.57 9.40
CA GLY A 6 2.91 13.91 8.81
C GLY A 6 3.23 13.94 7.31
N ASP A 7 3.24 12.79 6.64
CA ASP A 7 3.41 12.73 5.18
C ASP A 7 2.09 12.99 4.46
N VAL A 8 2.13 13.89 3.50
CA VAL A 8 1.03 14.14 2.56
C VAL A 8 1.47 13.66 1.19
N VAL A 9 0.85 12.60 0.69
CA VAL A 9 1.04 12.17 -0.70
C VAL A 9 0.19 13.05 -1.60
N ALA A 10 0.84 13.81 -2.48
CA ALA A 10 0.16 14.66 -3.44
C ALA A 10 -0.40 13.83 -4.61
N ARG A 11 -1.47 14.32 -5.24
CA ARG A 11 -2.00 13.73 -6.47
C ARG A 11 -0.93 13.69 -7.56
N GLY A 12 -0.83 12.55 -8.23
CA GLY A 12 0.17 12.24 -9.26
C GLY A 12 1.48 11.71 -8.70
N ALA A 13 1.64 11.58 -7.38
CA ALA A 13 2.91 11.15 -6.79
C ALA A 13 3.29 9.72 -7.16
N PHE A 14 2.33 8.86 -7.53
CA PHE A 14 2.58 7.47 -7.94
C PHE A 14 2.71 7.30 -9.45
N ALA A 15 2.28 8.29 -10.24
CA ALA A 15 2.13 8.18 -11.69
C ALA A 15 3.39 7.66 -12.39
N ASP A 16 4.54 8.29 -12.13
CA ASP A 16 5.82 7.91 -12.75
C ASP A 16 6.29 6.51 -12.31
N SER A 17 5.98 6.10 -11.08
CA SER A 17 6.31 4.76 -10.59
C SER A 17 5.48 3.70 -11.28
N LEU A 18 4.15 3.91 -11.31
CA LEU A 18 3.21 2.96 -11.88
C LEU A 18 3.35 2.85 -13.41
N ALA A 19 3.67 3.95 -14.09
CA ALA A 19 3.95 3.94 -15.52
C ALA A 19 5.18 3.08 -15.88
N ARG A 20 6.20 3.03 -15.00
CA ARG A 20 7.40 2.23 -15.23
C ARG A 20 7.24 0.76 -14.86
N THR A 21 6.60 0.47 -13.73
CA THR A 21 6.65 -0.87 -13.14
C THR A 21 5.33 -1.62 -13.22
N GLY A 22 4.22 -0.92 -13.46
CA GLY A 22 2.87 -1.47 -13.41
C GLY A 22 2.51 -2.07 -12.04
N ALA A 23 1.36 -2.74 -11.96
CA ALA A 23 0.94 -3.42 -10.73
C ALA A 23 1.92 -4.54 -10.31
N GLY A 24 2.46 -5.30 -11.27
CA GLY A 24 3.42 -6.38 -11.01
C GLY A 24 4.77 -5.91 -10.44
N GLY A 25 5.06 -4.61 -10.50
CA GLY A 25 6.20 -3.99 -9.87
C GLY A 25 6.08 -3.79 -8.36
N VAL A 26 4.85 -3.79 -7.84
CA VAL A 26 4.55 -3.51 -6.43
C VAL A 26 4.30 -4.84 -5.71
N ARG A 27 4.94 -5.03 -4.55
CA ARG A 27 4.77 -6.27 -3.76
C ARG A 27 3.56 -6.16 -2.83
N MET A 28 2.87 -7.27 -2.64
CA MET A 28 1.86 -7.43 -1.59
C MET A 28 2.54 -8.13 -0.41
N LEU A 29 2.89 -7.37 0.62
CA LEU A 29 3.54 -7.89 1.82
C LEU A 29 2.55 -7.97 2.99
N HIS A 30 2.95 -8.65 4.06
CA HIS A 30 2.30 -8.55 5.36
C HIS A 30 3.23 -7.83 6.34
N GLN A 31 2.72 -6.78 7.02
CA GLN A 31 3.46 -5.98 8.03
C GLN A 31 4.82 -5.43 7.56
N HIS A 32 4.96 -5.00 6.30
CA HIS A 32 6.21 -4.50 5.73
C HIS A 32 7.38 -5.49 5.74
N GLU A 33 7.11 -6.77 6.01
CA GLU A 33 8.14 -7.79 6.11
C GLU A 33 8.50 -8.33 4.71
N GLY A 34 9.75 -8.13 4.29
CA GLY A 34 10.23 -8.46 2.96
C GLY A 34 10.22 -9.96 2.63
N ARG A 35 10.28 -10.83 3.65
CA ARG A 35 10.11 -12.28 3.47
C ARG A 35 8.64 -12.73 3.45
N ALA A 36 7.71 -11.85 3.81
CA ALA A 36 6.28 -12.13 3.91
C ALA A 36 5.52 -11.64 2.67
N VAL A 37 5.93 -12.10 1.48
CA VAL A 37 5.15 -11.87 0.25
C VAL A 37 3.91 -12.75 0.31
N VAL A 38 2.73 -12.14 0.42
CA VAL A 38 1.46 -12.85 0.70
C VAL A 38 0.51 -12.89 -0.49
N GLY A 39 0.82 -12.21 -1.59
CA GLY A 39 -0.01 -12.27 -2.78
C GLY A 39 0.51 -11.41 -3.91
N VAL A 40 -0.40 -11.00 -4.80
CA VAL A 40 -0.08 -10.12 -5.92
C VAL A 40 -1.17 -9.10 -6.16
N TRP A 41 -0.75 -7.91 -6.61
CA TRP A 41 -1.65 -6.86 -7.08
C TRP A 41 -1.98 -7.09 -8.55
N GLU A 42 -3.28 -7.08 -8.85
CA GLU A 42 -3.81 -7.21 -10.21
C GLU A 42 -4.09 -5.84 -10.83
N ALA A 43 -4.50 -4.87 -10.01
CA ALA A 43 -4.70 -3.49 -10.41
C ALA A 43 -4.20 -2.55 -9.32
N ILE A 44 -3.50 -1.49 -9.76
CA ILE A 44 -3.12 -0.35 -8.93
C ILE A 44 -3.37 0.90 -9.76
N VAL A 45 -4.22 1.79 -9.26
CA VAL A 45 -4.64 3.00 -9.98
C VAL A 45 -4.65 4.16 -9.01
N GLU A 46 -3.98 5.24 -9.36
CA GLU A 46 -4.13 6.52 -8.67
C GLU A 46 -5.35 7.26 -9.25
N ASP A 47 -6.34 7.52 -8.39
CA ASP A 47 -7.55 8.27 -8.74
C ASP A 47 -7.63 9.62 -7.99
N ALA A 48 -8.77 10.30 -8.06
CA ALA A 48 -8.95 11.60 -7.40
C ALA A 48 -9.00 11.49 -5.85
N ARG A 49 -9.22 10.30 -5.28
CA ARG A 49 -9.27 10.05 -3.84
C ARG A 49 -7.91 9.61 -3.30
N GLY A 50 -7.15 8.84 -4.08
CA GLY A 50 -5.83 8.35 -3.70
C GLY A 50 -5.42 7.12 -4.50
N LEU A 51 -4.68 6.22 -3.86
CA LEU A 51 -4.24 4.97 -4.50
C LEU A 51 -5.28 3.86 -4.27
N PHE A 52 -5.93 3.42 -5.33
CA PHE A 52 -6.77 2.23 -5.34
C PHE A 52 -5.93 1.00 -5.70
N VAL A 53 -6.17 -0.11 -4.98
CA VAL A 53 -5.54 -1.40 -5.26
C VAL A 53 -6.57 -2.52 -5.28
N ARG A 54 -6.34 -3.52 -6.12
CA ARG A 54 -7.08 -4.78 -6.15
C ARG A 54 -6.10 -5.91 -6.44
N GLY A 55 -6.25 -7.03 -5.75
CA GLY A 55 -5.35 -8.17 -5.89
C GLY A 55 -5.90 -9.42 -5.24
N ARG A 56 -5.05 -10.44 -5.17
CA ARG A 56 -5.36 -11.72 -4.54
C ARG A 56 -4.30 -12.07 -3.50
N ILE A 57 -4.76 -12.52 -2.33
CA ILE A 57 -3.90 -13.16 -1.33
C ILE A 57 -3.70 -14.61 -1.78
N ALA A 58 -2.45 -15.07 -1.82
CA ALA A 58 -2.09 -16.41 -2.24
C ALA A 58 -2.10 -17.41 -1.06
N ASP A 59 -1.88 -18.68 -1.34
CA ASP A 59 -1.83 -19.77 -0.36
C ASP A 59 -0.45 -20.46 -0.27
N TRP A 60 0.54 -19.90 -0.97
CA TRP A 60 1.88 -20.48 -1.16
C TRP A 60 2.73 -20.57 0.12
N SER A 61 2.34 -19.91 1.20
CA SER A 61 3.09 -19.89 2.45
C SER A 61 2.16 -19.89 3.67
N ALA A 62 2.70 -20.28 4.81
CA ALA A 62 1.98 -20.19 6.08
C ALA A 62 1.52 -18.75 6.37
N GLU A 63 2.39 -17.78 6.08
CA GLU A 63 2.11 -16.35 6.27
C GLU A 63 0.97 -15.87 5.36
N ALA A 64 0.95 -16.28 4.10
CA ALA A 64 -0.10 -15.90 3.16
C ALA A 64 -1.47 -16.47 3.57
N ARG A 65 -1.51 -17.73 3.99
CA ARG A 65 -2.73 -18.36 4.52
C ARG A 65 -3.19 -17.72 5.83
N PHE A 66 -2.25 -17.32 6.70
CA PHE A 66 -2.55 -16.59 7.93
C PHE A 66 -3.18 -15.23 7.65
N ALA A 67 -2.56 -14.42 6.79
CA ALA A 67 -3.10 -13.13 6.36
C ALA A 67 -4.50 -13.30 5.74
N ALA A 68 -4.69 -14.28 4.84
CA ALA A 68 -5.99 -14.57 4.23
C ALA A 68 -7.07 -14.96 5.25
N ALA A 69 -6.71 -15.72 6.29
CA ALA A 69 -7.63 -16.10 7.36
C ALA A 69 -8.04 -14.88 8.21
N LEU A 70 -7.07 -14.05 8.61
CA LEU A 70 -7.35 -12.83 9.37
C LEU A 70 -8.20 -11.84 8.59
N SER A 71 -7.90 -11.64 7.30
CA SER A 71 -8.66 -10.73 6.45
C SER A 71 -10.10 -11.18 6.25
N ARG A 72 -10.34 -12.49 6.03
CA ARG A 72 -11.70 -13.03 5.95
C ARG A 72 -12.47 -12.92 7.27
N ALA A 73 -11.77 -12.98 8.41
CA ALA A 73 -12.36 -12.79 9.72
C ALA A 73 -12.60 -11.30 10.08
N GLY A 74 -12.17 -10.35 9.23
CA GLY A 74 -12.24 -8.92 9.53
C GLY A 74 -11.22 -8.43 10.56
N ALA A 75 -10.25 -9.27 10.94
CA ALA A 75 -9.20 -8.93 11.90
C ALA A 75 -7.98 -8.23 11.26
N LEU A 76 -7.88 -8.25 9.93
CA LEU A 76 -6.83 -7.61 9.15
C LEU A 76 -7.42 -6.93 7.92
N ASP A 77 -7.58 -5.61 7.97
CA ASP A 77 -8.25 -4.80 6.95
C ASP A 77 -7.47 -3.50 6.58
N GLY A 78 -6.26 -3.31 7.11
CA GLY A 78 -5.45 -2.12 6.88
C GLY A 78 -4.49 -2.25 5.70
N LEU A 79 -4.22 -1.12 5.04
CA LEU A 79 -3.20 -0.99 4.00
C LEU A 79 -2.16 0.07 4.39
N SER A 80 -0.91 -0.18 4.04
CA SER A 80 0.18 0.80 4.16
C SER A 80 1.11 0.68 2.95
N ILE A 81 1.85 1.74 2.66
CA ILE A 81 2.76 1.78 1.51
C ILE A 81 4.21 1.90 1.97
N GLY A 82 5.07 1.19 1.25
CA GLY A 82 6.51 1.25 1.35
C GLY A 82 7.04 1.82 0.05
N PHE A 83 7.77 2.92 0.17
CA PHE A 83 8.23 3.69 -0.97
C PHE A 83 9.55 4.38 -0.68
N ARG A 84 10.22 4.78 -1.76
CA ARG A 84 11.31 5.76 -1.72
C ARG A 84 10.81 7.11 -2.19
N ALA A 85 11.02 8.17 -1.40
CA ALA A 85 10.67 9.52 -1.81
C ALA A 85 11.63 9.99 -2.93
N ALA A 86 11.08 10.32 -4.10
CA ALA A 86 11.84 10.86 -5.23
C ALA A 86 11.80 12.39 -5.26
N LYS A 87 10.65 12.99 -4.93
CA LYS A 87 10.49 14.44 -4.76
C LYS A 87 9.61 14.72 -3.54
N ALA A 88 10.12 15.56 -2.64
CA ALA A 88 9.44 15.97 -1.43
C ALA A 88 9.78 17.42 -1.07
N ARG A 89 8.85 18.11 -0.44
CA ARG A 89 9.07 19.43 0.18
C ARG A 89 8.50 19.46 1.59
N ARG A 90 9.00 20.36 2.43
CA ARG A 90 8.37 20.64 3.73
C ARG A 90 7.24 21.66 3.56
N ASP A 91 6.23 21.52 4.41
CA ASP A 91 5.11 22.46 4.55
C ASP A 91 4.78 22.59 6.05
N GLY A 92 5.48 23.50 6.72
CA GLY A 92 5.49 23.56 8.18
C GLY A 92 6.01 22.25 8.80
N ARG A 93 5.13 21.56 9.55
CA ARG A 93 5.44 20.24 10.15
C ARG A 93 5.20 19.07 9.19
N LEU A 94 4.55 19.31 8.06
CA LEU A 94 4.22 18.27 7.09
C LEU A 94 5.35 18.07 6.09
N ARG A 95 5.43 16.85 5.54
CA ARG A 95 6.24 16.53 4.38
C ARG A 95 5.33 16.19 3.21
N VAL A 96 5.35 17.01 2.18
CA VAL A 96 4.54 16.81 0.97
C VAL A 96 5.36 16.04 -0.06
N LEU A 97 4.91 14.83 -0.39
CA LEU A 97 5.52 13.93 -1.37
C LEU A 97 4.85 14.16 -2.73
N SER A 98 5.60 14.65 -3.71
CA SER A 98 5.10 14.91 -5.07
C SER A 98 5.56 13.89 -6.10
N ALA A 99 6.52 13.04 -5.75
CA ALA A 99 6.87 11.85 -6.52
C ALA A 99 7.47 10.79 -5.59
N VAL A 100 7.02 9.55 -5.73
CA VAL A 100 7.55 8.41 -4.99
C VAL A 100 7.84 7.25 -5.93
N GLU A 101 8.78 6.40 -5.54
CA GLU A 101 8.93 5.07 -6.12
C GLU A 101 8.24 4.07 -5.20
N LEU A 102 7.08 3.58 -5.65
CA LEU A 102 6.27 2.64 -4.90
C LEU A 102 6.86 1.24 -5.03
N TRP A 103 7.23 0.65 -3.91
CA TRP A 103 7.83 -0.69 -3.88
C TRP A 103 6.81 -1.74 -3.44
N GLU A 104 5.97 -1.39 -2.48
CA GLU A 104 5.05 -2.34 -1.88
C GLU A 104 3.80 -1.63 -1.36
N VAL A 105 2.72 -2.41 -1.26
CA VAL A 105 1.52 -2.09 -0.50
C VAL A 105 1.28 -3.28 0.41
N SER A 106 1.37 -3.06 1.72
CA SER A 106 1.30 -4.10 2.76
C SER A 106 -0.11 -4.23 3.31
N LEU A 107 -0.51 -5.48 3.59
CA LEU A 107 -1.59 -5.76 4.53
C LEU A 107 -1.05 -5.53 5.95
N VAL A 108 -1.68 -4.64 6.71
CA VAL A 108 -1.21 -4.25 8.05
C VAL A 108 -2.36 -4.21 9.04
N THR A 109 -2.04 -4.44 10.31
CA THR A 109 -3.02 -4.31 11.39
C THR A 109 -3.33 -2.84 11.66
N PHE A 110 -2.30 -1.98 11.64
CA PHE A 110 -2.40 -0.57 11.95
C PHE A 110 -1.80 0.27 10.82
N PRO A 111 -2.62 0.84 9.93
CA PRO A 111 -2.13 1.68 8.86
C PRO A 111 -1.69 3.04 9.39
N MET A 112 -0.64 3.61 8.78
CA MET A 112 -0.24 5.01 9.06
C MET A 112 -1.27 6.01 8.55
N LEU A 113 -2.09 5.64 7.56
CA LEU A 113 -3.26 6.39 7.14
C LEU A 113 -4.52 5.61 7.58
N PRO A 114 -5.26 6.04 8.62
CA PRO A 114 -6.37 5.26 9.20
C PRO A 114 -7.44 4.80 8.20
N GLU A 115 -7.65 5.57 7.14
CA GLU A 115 -8.64 5.36 6.07
C GLU A 115 -8.15 4.42 4.97
N ALA A 116 -6.85 4.07 4.95
CA ALA A 116 -6.30 3.10 4.02
C ALA A 116 -6.75 1.69 4.44
N ARG A 117 -7.93 1.30 3.98
CA ARG A 117 -8.59 0.03 4.31
C ARG A 117 -8.90 -0.78 3.06
N PHE A 118 -9.01 -2.09 3.23
CA PHE A 118 -9.49 -3.00 2.21
C PHE A 118 -10.58 -3.93 2.76
N GLY A 119 -11.38 -4.50 1.86
CA GLY A 119 -12.32 -5.56 2.16
C GLY A 119 -12.02 -6.79 1.32
N VAL A 120 -12.35 -7.97 1.83
CA VAL A 120 -12.31 -9.22 1.05
C VAL A 120 -13.60 -9.31 0.24
N VAL A 121 -13.47 -9.52 -1.07
CA VAL A 121 -14.59 -9.82 -1.96
C VAL A 121 -14.70 -11.34 -2.05
N GLY A 122 -15.91 -11.87 -1.80
CA GLY A 122 -16.21 -13.32 -1.87
C GLY A 122 -16.31 -13.87 -3.27
#